data_AF-A0A015K8I7-F1
#
_entry.id   AF-A0A015K8I7-F1
#
_cell.length_a   1.000
_cell.length_b   1.000
_cell.length_c   1.000
_cell.angle_alpha   90.00
_cell.angle_beta   90.00
_cell.angle_gamma   90.00
#
_symmetry.space_group_name_H-M   'P 1'
#
loop_
_entity.id
_entity.type
_entity.pdbx_description
1 polymer ?
#
loop_
_entity_poly.entity_id
_entity_poly.type
_entity_poly.pdbx_seq_one_letter_code
_entity_poly.pdbx_strand_id
1 'polypeptide(L)'
;MVFSLNCIILDDTTTFPITLGKIVILDNIQYDISEFRISNLKRYIFSKKKESKLSGISDPDDLNLWQVNVSKDKLEGVYTTEHITNELKGKKMDEVDFITNYFDVNHRPDKNIHIIVVPSTSTDYLYKRPRLDFNNIPLDLGQSPTQLLHTGGCSWDYQESSELEQELRKEVQGLYNVFKENKCEKTNTPIFLMTSGARCGKSRNATELPKILCKIFKDDPELESRFQEALIINISFENDTRINMKEERNANDVIAKRMLYQLQNQGLHWVNIRDDKQSLSIISILKRCAKEKKVAIKKLTVILIVDGLQTALINPDDDMKKDSLFYSLMTEISLLVINKQSPLIIACCTATLARPFHEIVQVSHQKRVFLQIRSLDSPKKKERASL
;
A
#
# COMPACT_ATOMS: atom_id res chain seq x y z
N MET A 1 -33.52 20.60 35.12
CA MET A 1 -32.26 20.04 35.62
C MET A 1 -31.33 19.85 34.45
N VAL A 2 -30.07 20.19 34.62
CA VAL A 2 -29.07 20.16 33.56
C VAL A 2 -28.01 19.14 33.97
N PHE A 3 -27.78 18.16 33.10
CA PHE A 3 -26.86 17.06 33.34
C PHE A 3 -25.51 17.42 32.72
N SER A 4 -24.48 17.61 33.55
CA SER A 4 -23.16 18.05 33.08
C SER A 4 -22.11 16.98 33.35
N LEU A 5 -21.36 16.65 32.30
CA LEU A 5 -20.29 15.66 32.31
C LEU A 5 -18.96 16.35 32.03
N ASN A 6 -17.93 15.95 32.75
CA ASN A 6 -16.58 16.42 32.49
C ASN A 6 -15.90 15.48 31.49
N CYS A 7 -15.48 16.02 30.36
CA CYS A 7 -14.75 15.29 29.33
C CYS A 7 -13.28 15.68 29.32
N ILE A 8 -12.42 14.75 28.95
CA ILE A 8 -11.01 14.97 28.64
C ILE A 8 -10.69 14.19 27.37
N ILE A 9 -9.82 14.73 26.52
CA ILE A 9 -9.32 13.99 25.35
C ILE A 9 -8.05 13.26 25.75
N LEU A 10 -7.86 12.03 25.27
CA LEU A 10 -6.62 11.29 25.52
C LEU A 10 -5.40 12.12 25.07
N ASP A 11 -4.32 12.09 25.86
CA ASP A 11 -3.11 12.93 25.68
C ASP A 11 -3.30 14.45 25.90
N ASP A 12 -4.49 14.90 26.30
CA ASP A 12 -4.75 16.30 26.70
C ASP A 12 -4.73 16.44 28.23
N THR A 13 -4.30 17.59 28.73
CA THR A 13 -4.28 17.93 30.17
C THR A 13 -5.50 18.73 30.60
N THR A 14 -6.33 19.17 29.65
CA THR A 14 -7.43 20.11 29.91
C THR A 14 -8.80 19.45 29.80
N THR A 15 -9.46 19.30 30.95
CA THR A 15 -10.87 18.89 31.03
C THR A 15 -11.80 19.98 30.51
N PHE A 16 -12.86 19.61 29.80
CA PHE A 16 -13.94 20.51 29.38
C PHE A 16 -15.32 19.92 29.72
N PRO A 17 -16.29 20.74 30.15
CA PRO A 17 -17.63 20.26 30.43
C PRO A 17 -18.45 20.13 29.14
N ILE A 18 -19.30 19.11 29.08
CA ILE A 18 -20.46 19.03 28.21
C ILE A 18 -21.73 19.07 29.06
N THR A 19 -22.78 19.68 28.52
CA THR A 19 -23.98 20.03 29.27
C THR A 19 -25.20 19.61 28.46
N LEU A 20 -25.94 18.63 28.99
CA LEU A 20 -27.13 18.06 28.36
C LEU A 20 -28.38 18.50 29.13
N GLY A 21 -29.38 19.01 28.40
CA GLY A 21 -30.71 19.27 28.93
C GLY A 21 -31.53 17.98 29.02
N LYS A 22 -32.74 18.07 29.60
CA LYS A 22 -33.72 16.96 29.55
C LYS A 22 -34.05 16.56 28.11
N ILE A 23 -34.14 17.56 27.23
CA ILE A 23 -34.28 17.37 25.78
C ILE A 23 -33.00 17.87 25.13
N VAL A 24 -32.38 17.03 24.31
CA VAL A 24 -31.17 17.34 23.55
C VAL A 24 -31.53 17.42 22.08
N ILE A 25 -31.18 18.53 21.43
CA ILE A 25 -31.34 18.70 19.98
C ILE A 25 -30.02 18.33 19.31
N LEU A 26 -30.07 17.33 18.42
CA LEU A 26 -28.94 16.89 17.61
C LEU A 26 -29.45 16.66 16.18
N ASP A 27 -28.84 17.32 15.20
CA ASP A 27 -29.21 17.24 13.78
C ASP A 27 -30.71 17.48 13.51
N ASN A 28 -31.27 18.48 14.19
CA ASN A 28 -32.69 18.87 14.16
C ASN A 28 -33.67 17.82 14.70
N ILE A 29 -33.17 16.75 15.33
CA ILE A 29 -33.98 15.74 16.03
C ILE A 29 -33.92 16.01 17.54
N GLN A 30 -35.07 15.91 18.21
CA GLN A 30 -35.18 16.02 19.66
C GLN A 30 -35.10 14.63 20.30
N TYR A 31 -34.23 14.49 21.28
CA TYR A 31 -34.08 13.28 22.07
C TYR A 31 -34.33 13.59 23.55
N ASP A 32 -35.06 12.73 24.24
CA ASP A 32 -35.01 12.69 25.71
C ASP A 32 -33.63 12.16 26.13
N ILE A 33 -33.02 12.75 27.16
CA ILE A 33 -31.72 12.32 27.66
C ILE A 33 -31.70 10.86 28.10
N SER A 34 -32.82 10.33 28.59
CA SER A 34 -32.94 8.92 29.00
C SER A 34 -32.87 7.94 27.83
N GLU A 35 -33.25 8.39 26.63
CA GLU A 35 -33.19 7.64 25.37
C GLU A 35 -31.94 7.97 24.55
N PHE A 36 -31.05 8.80 25.08
CA PHE A 36 -29.85 9.24 24.37
C PHE A 36 -28.81 8.12 24.32
N ARG A 37 -28.48 7.65 23.11
CA ARG A 37 -27.45 6.63 22.92
C ARG A 37 -26.04 7.21 23.02
N ILE A 38 -25.07 6.34 23.30
CA ILE A 38 -23.66 6.71 23.31
C ILE A 38 -23.19 7.19 21.93
N SER A 39 -23.70 6.64 20.82
CA SER A 39 -23.46 7.20 19.47
C SER A 39 -23.93 8.65 19.31
N ASN A 40 -25.09 9.00 19.88
CA ASN A 40 -25.57 10.38 19.91
C ASN A 40 -24.64 11.27 20.76
N LEU A 41 -24.10 10.74 21.86
CA LEU A 41 -23.14 11.43 22.71
C LEU A 41 -21.81 11.70 21.98
N LYS A 42 -21.28 10.73 21.22
CA LYS A 42 -20.10 10.91 20.35
C LYS A 42 -20.33 12.08 19.39
N ARG A 43 -21.44 12.07 18.65
CA ARG A 43 -21.83 13.14 17.71
C ARG A 43 -21.99 14.49 18.38
N TYR A 44 -22.61 14.52 19.57
CA TYR A 44 -22.78 15.75 20.34
C TYR A 44 -21.43 16.35 20.77
N ILE A 45 -20.55 15.55 21.37
CA ILE A 45 -19.19 15.96 21.76
C ILE A 45 -18.41 16.45 20.55
N PHE A 46 -18.44 15.68 19.47
CA PHE A 46 -17.76 16.02 18.22
C PHE A 46 -18.23 17.37 17.68
N SER A 47 -19.54 17.60 17.55
CA SER A 47 -20.08 18.88 17.05
C SER A 47 -19.64 20.10 17.88
N LYS A 48 -19.48 19.93 19.20
CA LYS A 48 -19.09 21.02 20.10
C LYS A 48 -17.59 21.28 20.14
N LYS A 49 -16.75 20.30 19.76
CA LYS A 49 -15.28 20.39 19.89
C LYS A 49 -14.50 20.11 18.61
N LYS A 50 -15.17 19.85 17.48
CA LYS A 50 -14.59 19.61 16.16
C LYS A 50 -13.55 20.66 15.78
N GLU A 51 -13.88 21.93 15.89
CA GLU A 51 -13.00 23.02 15.43
C GLU A 51 -11.83 23.34 16.39
N SER A 52 -11.82 22.78 17.60
CA SER A 52 -10.80 23.10 18.61
C SER A 52 -9.89 21.92 18.93
N LYS A 53 -10.46 20.82 19.43
CA LYS A 53 -9.69 19.69 19.97
C LYS A 53 -9.83 18.39 19.16
N LEU A 54 -10.73 18.36 18.17
CA LEU A 54 -11.03 17.17 17.34
C LEU A 54 -10.91 17.46 15.84
N SER A 55 -10.10 18.45 15.45
CA SER A 55 -10.02 18.96 14.07
C SER A 55 -9.42 17.96 13.07
N GLY A 56 -8.65 16.98 13.56
CA GLY A 56 -8.06 15.90 12.76
C GLY A 56 -8.95 14.67 12.57
N ILE A 57 -10.17 14.66 13.12
CA ILE A 57 -11.12 13.54 13.03
C ILE A 57 -12.23 13.89 12.02
N SER A 58 -12.47 12.98 11.08
CA SER A 58 -13.49 13.16 10.02
C SER A 58 -14.88 12.74 10.46
N ASP A 59 -15.00 11.65 11.22
CA ASP A 59 -16.26 11.03 11.60
C ASP A 59 -16.40 10.94 13.14
N PRO A 60 -17.53 11.35 13.75
CA PRO A 60 -17.79 11.13 15.17
C PRO A 60 -17.78 9.65 15.60
N ASP A 61 -18.02 8.70 14.69
CA ASP A 61 -17.94 7.27 15.00
C ASP A 61 -16.50 6.82 15.24
N ASP A 62 -15.53 7.59 14.76
CA ASP A 62 -14.10 7.46 15.08
C ASP A 62 -13.78 7.95 16.51
N LEU A 63 -14.73 8.02 17.44
CA LEU A 63 -14.49 8.32 18.85
C LEU A 63 -14.84 7.12 19.71
N ASN A 64 -13.92 6.70 20.58
CA ASN A 64 -14.20 5.77 21.68
C ASN A 64 -14.39 6.57 22.97
N LEU A 65 -15.46 6.28 23.72
CA LEU A 65 -15.73 6.93 24.99
C LEU A 65 -15.51 5.94 26.15
N TRP A 66 -14.84 6.40 27.19
CA TRP A 66 -14.60 5.63 28.41
C TRP A 66 -15.10 6.39 29.63
N GLN A 67 -15.82 5.70 30.52
CA GLN A 67 -16.19 6.23 31.82
C GLN A 67 -15.11 5.87 32.83
N VAL A 68 -14.65 6.86 33.60
CA VAL A 68 -13.78 6.63 34.75
C VAL A 68 -14.35 7.33 35.98
N ASN A 69 -14.06 6.79 37.16
CA ASN A 69 -14.42 7.40 38.44
C ASN A 69 -13.15 7.55 39.30
N VAL A 70 -12.44 8.65 39.09
CA VAL A 70 -11.16 8.96 39.74
C VAL A 70 -11.06 10.46 39.99
N SER A 71 -10.26 10.85 40.98
CA SER A 71 -9.99 12.27 41.23
C SER A 71 -9.19 12.89 40.07
N LYS A 72 -9.36 14.20 39.86
CA LYS A 72 -8.79 14.91 38.70
C LYS A 72 -7.26 14.81 38.60
N ASP A 73 -6.56 14.77 39.74
CA ASP A 73 -5.11 14.57 39.84
C ASP A 73 -4.63 13.25 39.22
N LYS A 74 -5.46 12.21 39.21
CA LYS A 74 -5.14 10.92 38.59
C LYS A 74 -5.37 10.88 37.08
N LEU A 75 -5.92 11.95 36.51
CA LEU A 75 -6.06 12.09 35.06
C LEU A 75 -4.80 12.68 34.41
N GLU A 76 -3.92 13.30 35.20
CA GLU A 76 -2.59 13.72 34.72
C GLU A 76 -1.73 12.47 34.51
N GLY A 77 -1.28 12.24 33.28
CA GLY A 77 -0.48 11.05 32.95
C GLY A 77 -1.24 9.95 32.19
N VAL A 78 -2.49 10.17 31.79
CA VAL A 78 -3.28 9.20 31.03
C VAL A 78 -2.99 9.32 29.53
N TYR A 79 -2.10 8.45 29.05
CA TYR A 79 -1.61 8.48 27.67
C TYR A 79 -2.08 7.29 26.80
N THR A 80 -2.68 6.26 27.39
CA THR A 80 -3.05 5.03 26.65
C THR A 80 -4.36 4.41 27.12
N THR A 81 -5.01 3.65 26.25
CA THR A 81 -6.23 2.87 26.58
C THR A 81 -5.97 1.75 27.58
N GLU A 82 -4.73 1.23 27.65
CA GLU A 82 -4.32 0.27 28.68
C GLU A 82 -4.25 0.91 30.05
N HIS A 83 -3.72 2.14 30.14
CA HIS A 83 -3.72 2.90 31.39
C HIS A 83 -5.17 3.12 31.88
N ILE A 84 -6.08 3.50 30.98
CA ILE A 84 -7.52 3.64 31.31
C ILE A 84 -8.09 2.34 31.87
N THR A 85 -7.82 1.20 31.24
CA THR A 85 -8.41 -0.09 31.62
C THR A 85 -7.79 -0.63 32.92
N ASN A 86 -6.47 -0.60 33.03
CA ASN A 86 -5.73 -1.32 34.07
C ASN A 86 -5.58 -0.49 35.35
N GLU A 87 -5.35 0.82 35.26
CA GLU A 87 -5.09 1.65 36.44
C GLU A 87 -6.31 2.47 36.85
N LEU A 88 -7.04 3.03 35.87
CA LEU A 88 -8.25 3.82 36.15
C LEU A 88 -9.52 2.96 36.26
N LYS A 89 -9.43 1.67 35.92
CA LYS A 89 -10.56 0.73 35.85
C LYS A 89 -11.73 1.27 35.02
N GLY A 90 -11.39 1.93 33.92
CA GLY A 90 -12.36 2.58 33.05
C GLY A 90 -13.27 1.59 32.35
N LYS A 91 -14.55 1.97 32.22
CA LYS A 91 -15.56 1.19 31.50
C LYS A 91 -15.71 1.77 30.09
N LYS A 92 -15.35 0.99 29.07
CA LYS A 92 -15.61 1.38 27.66
C LYS A 92 -17.11 1.46 27.45
N MET A 93 -17.56 2.53 26.79
CA MET A 93 -18.97 2.72 26.45
C MET A 93 -19.25 2.14 25.07
N ASP A 94 -20.23 1.24 25.00
CA ASP A 94 -20.72 0.70 23.72
C ASP A 94 -21.65 1.73 23.05
N GLU A 95 -21.57 1.86 21.73
CA GLU A 95 -22.29 2.87 20.96
C GLU A 95 -23.80 2.60 20.85
N VAL A 96 -24.22 1.34 20.96
CA VAL A 96 -25.65 0.98 20.93
C VAL A 96 -26.34 1.19 22.27
N ASP A 97 -25.56 1.29 23.35
CA ASP A 97 -26.08 1.47 24.69
C ASP A 97 -26.67 2.87 24.89
N PHE A 98 -27.61 2.94 25.82
CA PHE A 98 -28.13 4.22 26.33
C PHE A 98 -27.16 4.82 27.36
N ILE A 99 -27.14 6.15 27.43
CA ILE A 99 -26.32 6.90 28.39
C ILE A 99 -26.63 6.51 29.85
N THR A 100 -27.87 6.07 30.11
CA THR A 100 -28.36 5.60 31.41
C THR A 100 -27.67 4.31 31.89
N ASN A 101 -27.06 3.53 30.99
CA ASN A 101 -26.27 2.35 31.35
C ASN A 101 -24.92 2.71 32.00
N TYR A 102 -24.52 3.97 31.91
CA TYR A 102 -23.24 4.48 32.42
C TYR A 102 -23.45 5.59 33.45
N PHE A 103 -24.48 6.41 33.31
CA PHE A 103 -24.71 7.54 34.20
C PHE A 103 -26.15 7.62 34.68
N ASP A 104 -26.32 8.02 35.94
CA ASP A 104 -27.63 8.40 36.45
C ASP A 104 -27.98 9.82 35.99
N VAL A 105 -28.76 9.93 34.91
CA VAL A 105 -29.17 11.19 34.30
C VAL A 105 -30.13 12.03 35.16
N ASN A 106 -30.73 11.42 36.19
CA ASN A 106 -31.64 12.10 37.12
C ASN A 106 -30.89 12.80 38.27
N HIS A 107 -29.62 12.46 38.46
CA HIS A 107 -28.77 13.03 39.49
C HIS A 107 -27.56 13.73 38.88
N ARG A 108 -26.95 14.64 39.64
CA ARG A 108 -25.69 15.25 39.22
C ARG A 108 -24.59 14.20 39.33
N PRO A 109 -23.78 13.96 38.29
CA PRO A 109 -22.63 13.07 38.39
C PRO A 109 -21.71 13.48 39.54
N ASP A 110 -21.10 12.49 40.19
CA ASP A 110 -19.99 12.73 41.10
C ASP A 110 -18.90 13.54 40.37
N LYS A 111 -18.24 14.46 41.09
CA LYS A 111 -17.17 15.31 40.57
C LYS A 111 -15.99 14.49 40.03
N ASN A 112 -15.82 13.26 40.52
CA ASN A 112 -14.78 12.31 40.11
C ASN A 112 -15.16 11.49 38.88
N ILE A 113 -16.40 11.60 38.38
CA ILE A 113 -16.82 10.90 37.16
C ILE A 113 -16.42 11.73 35.94
N HIS A 114 -15.64 11.12 35.07
CA HIS A 114 -15.13 11.73 33.85
C HIS A 114 -15.37 10.84 32.63
N ILE A 115 -15.48 11.48 31.46
CA ILE A 115 -15.45 10.81 30.15
C ILE A 115 -14.10 11.05 29.52
N ILE A 116 -13.36 9.97 29.25
CA ILE A 116 -12.17 10.04 28.41
C ILE A 116 -12.61 9.80 26.97
N VAL A 117 -12.46 10.84 26.16
CA VAL A 117 -12.70 10.82 24.71
C VAL A 117 -11.40 10.38 24.07
N VAL A 118 -11.38 9.16 23.54
CA VAL A 118 -10.24 8.62 22.82
C VAL A 118 -10.58 8.74 21.34
N PRO A 119 -9.95 9.66 20.59
CA PRO A 119 -10.08 9.65 19.15
C PRO A 119 -9.54 8.32 18.64
N SER A 120 -10.40 7.51 18.03
CA SER A 120 -10.04 6.47 17.09
C SER A 120 -9.44 7.15 15.85
N THR A 121 -8.31 7.82 16.04
CA THR A 121 -7.41 8.03 14.92
C THR A 121 -7.27 6.67 14.23
N SER A 122 -7.20 6.66 12.90
CA SER A 122 -6.74 5.47 12.18
C SER A 122 -5.37 4.96 12.68
N THR A 123 -4.74 5.67 13.64
CA THR A 123 -3.55 5.29 14.37
C THR A 123 -3.73 4.43 15.64
N ASP A 124 -4.95 4.19 16.16
CA ASP A 124 -5.13 3.17 17.22
C ASP A 124 -4.99 1.73 16.67
N TYR A 125 -5.12 1.57 15.34
CA TYR A 125 -4.69 0.36 14.62
C TYR A 125 -3.16 0.29 14.40
N LEU A 126 -2.41 1.35 14.65
CA LEU A 126 -0.96 1.40 14.39
C LEU A 126 -0.09 1.07 15.61
N TYR A 127 -0.62 1.12 16.84
CA TYR A 127 0.16 0.80 18.04
C TYR A 127 -0.11 -0.57 18.67
N LYS A 128 -0.98 -1.38 18.04
CA LYS A 128 -1.15 -2.81 18.38
C LYS A 128 -1.11 -3.76 17.18
N ARG A 129 -0.48 -3.37 16.06
CA ARG A 129 0.04 -4.40 15.14
C ARG A 129 1.33 -4.92 15.75
N PRO A 130 1.47 -6.24 15.99
CA PRO A 130 2.79 -6.82 16.21
C PRO A 130 3.67 -6.31 15.08
N ARG A 131 4.79 -5.63 15.40
CA ARG A 131 5.74 -5.23 14.38
C ARG A 131 6.04 -6.47 13.56
N LEU A 132 5.78 -6.41 12.26
CA LEU A 132 6.15 -7.49 11.39
C LEU A 132 7.67 -7.54 11.43
N ASP A 133 8.21 -8.72 11.69
CA ASP A 133 9.63 -8.94 11.45
C ASP A 133 9.77 -9.40 10.01
N PHE A 134 9.93 -8.44 9.11
CA PHE A 134 10.07 -8.69 7.69
C PHE A 134 11.17 -9.70 7.39
N ASN A 135 12.22 -9.79 8.20
CA ASN A 135 13.32 -10.75 7.98
C ASN A 135 12.92 -12.20 8.20
N ASN A 136 11.91 -12.44 9.06
CA ASN A 136 11.45 -13.76 9.46
C ASN A 136 10.15 -14.20 8.78
N ILE A 137 9.54 -13.34 7.95
CA ILE A 137 8.41 -13.74 7.09
C ILE A 137 8.92 -14.79 6.07
N PRO A 138 8.36 -15.99 5.99
CA PRO A 138 8.74 -16.98 4.99
C PRO A 138 8.39 -16.50 3.58
N LEU A 139 9.27 -16.79 2.62
CA LEU A 139 9.04 -16.49 1.20
C LEU A 139 8.64 -17.76 0.46
N ASP A 140 7.57 -17.71 -0.32
CA ASP A 140 7.19 -18.73 -1.29
C ASP A 140 7.56 -18.28 -2.70
N LEU A 141 8.66 -18.83 -3.19
CA LEU A 141 9.19 -18.53 -4.53
C LEU A 141 8.48 -19.32 -5.64
N GLY A 142 7.60 -20.27 -5.29
CA GLY A 142 6.79 -21.05 -6.21
C GLY A 142 5.39 -20.46 -6.43
N GLN A 143 5.01 -19.44 -5.65
CA GLN A 143 3.73 -18.77 -5.79
C GLN A 143 3.59 -18.13 -7.19
N SER A 144 2.40 -18.29 -7.78
CA SER A 144 2.09 -17.61 -9.04
C SER A 144 2.17 -16.08 -8.84
N PRO A 145 2.83 -15.35 -9.75
CA PRO A 145 2.94 -13.90 -9.66
C PRO A 145 1.58 -13.22 -9.60
N THR A 146 1.53 -12.04 -8.98
CA THR A 146 0.31 -11.23 -8.91
C THR A 146 -0.25 -10.99 -10.31
N GLN A 147 -1.54 -11.27 -10.51
CA GLN A 147 -2.22 -10.90 -11.76
C GLN A 147 -2.34 -9.37 -11.81
N LEU A 148 -1.78 -8.75 -12.85
CA LEU A 148 -1.86 -7.30 -13.02
C LEU A 148 -3.17 -6.85 -13.70
N LEU A 149 -3.92 -7.79 -14.27
CA LEU A 149 -5.20 -7.53 -14.93
C LEU A 149 -6.34 -8.25 -14.20
N HIS A 150 -7.26 -7.48 -13.61
CA HIS A 150 -8.42 -8.00 -12.89
C HIS A 150 -9.73 -7.97 -13.71
N THR A 151 -9.68 -7.56 -14.97
CA THR A 151 -10.85 -7.52 -15.86
C THR A 151 -10.97 -8.82 -16.67
N GLY A 152 -12.14 -9.06 -17.27
CA GLY A 152 -12.39 -10.26 -18.08
C GLY A 152 -11.44 -10.46 -19.27
N GLY A 153 -10.64 -9.45 -19.64
CA GLY A 153 -9.57 -9.59 -20.61
C GLY A 153 -8.41 -10.48 -20.13
N CYS A 154 -8.35 -10.89 -18.86
CA CYS A 154 -7.34 -11.82 -18.35
C CYS A 154 -7.51 -13.24 -18.91
N SER A 155 -8.73 -13.64 -19.26
CA SER A 155 -9.04 -14.98 -19.76
C SER A 155 -8.98 -15.08 -21.29
N TRP A 156 -8.68 -13.98 -21.98
CA TRP A 156 -8.59 -13.98 -23.45
C TRP A 156 -7.28 -14.61 -23.90
N ASP A 157 -7.31 -15.27 -25.06
CA ASP A 157 -6.10 -15.78 -25.70
C ASP A 157 -5.15 -14.61 -26.00
N TYR A 158 -3.90 -14.73 -25.58
CA TYR A 158 -2.91 -13.67 -25.78
C TYR A 158 -2.47 -13.65 -27.25
N GLN A 159 -2.50 -12.45 -27.85
CA GLN A 159 -2.10 -12.22 -29.23
C GLN A 159 -0.72 -11.57 -29.26
N GLU A 160 0.30 -12.42 -29.30
CA GLU A 160 1.70 -12.00 -29.35
C GLU A 160 2.06 -11.37 -30.70
N SER A 161 2.91 -10.34 -30.68
CA SER A 161 3.40 -9.65 -31.88
C SER A 161 4.81 -10.14 -32.22
N SER A 162 5.04 -10.49 -33.50
CA SER A 162 6.37 -10.86 -34.01
C SER A 162 7.41 -9.76 -33.81
N GLU A 163 6.99 -8.50 -33.90
CA GLU A 163 7.84 -7.33 -33.70
C GLU A 163 8.28 -7.23 -32.24
N LEU A 164 7.36 -7.49 -31.29
CA LEU A 164 7.68 -7.55 -29.86
C LEU A 164 8.70 -8.66 -29.57
N GLU A 165 8.53 -9.85 -30.16
CA GLU A 165 9.47 -10.95 -29.98
C GLU A 165 10.87 -10.61 -30.50
N GLN A 166 10.96 -10.00 -31.68
CA GLN A 166 12.24 -9.62 -32.29
C GLN A 166 13.00 -8.58 -31.44
N GLU A 167 12.29 -7.55 -30.97
CA GLU A 167 12.88 -6.50 -30.14
C GLU A 167 13.32 -7.07 -28.78
N LEU A 168 12.49 -7.90 -28.14
CA LEU A 168 12.85 -8.58 -26.89
C LEU A 168 14.07 -9.49 -27.06
N ARG A 169 14.11 -10.30 -28.13
CA ARG A 169 15.25 -11.19 -28.42
C ARG A 169 16.55 -10.39 -28.49
N LYS A 170 16.57 -9.33 -29.30
CA LYS A 170 17.74 -8.48 -29.51
C LYS A 170 18.21 -7.81 -28.21
N GLU A 171 17.30 -7.16 -27.51
CA GLU A 171 17.64 -6.32 -26.35
C GLU A 171 17.98 -7.15 -25.11
N VAL A 172 17.32 -8.29 -24.90
CA VAL A 172 17.63 -9.21 -23.79
C VAL A 172 18.94 -9.95 -24.03
N GLN A 173 19.27 -10.35 -25.27
CA GLN A 173 20.58 -10.91 -25.58
C GLN A 173 21.69 -9.90 -25.29
N GLY A 174 21.50 -8.64 -25.71
CA GLY A 174 22.44 -7.55 -25.43
C GLY A 174 22.64 -7.32 -23.94
N LEU A 175 21.54 -7.27 -23.16
CA LEU A 175 21.59 -7.18 -21.70
C LEU A 175 22.37 -8.35 -21.09
N TYR A 176 22.12 -9.58 -21.53
CA TYR A 176 22.79 -10.77 -21.01
C TYR A 176 24.30 -10.76 -21.26
N ASN A 177 24.72 -10.36 -22.46
CA ASN A 177 26.15 -10.25 -22.80
C ASN A 177 26.86 -9.23 -21.89
N VAL A 178 26.25 -8.06 -21.69
CA VAL A 178 26.80 -7.02 -20.80
C VAL A 178 26.85 -7.49 -19.34
N PHE A 179 25.83 -8.23 -18.89
CA PHE A 179 25.78 -8.84 -17.56
C PHE A 179 26.90 -9.87 -17.37
N LYS A 180 27.11 -10.76 -18.35
CA LYS A 180 28.16 -11.79 -18.32
C LYS A 180 29.56 -11.17 -18.25
N GLU A 181 29.77 -10.07 -18.96
CA GLU A 181 31.03 -9.32 -18.95
C GLU A 181 31.21 -8.41 -17.71
N ASN A 182 30.21 -8.32 -16.82
CA ASN A 182 30.21 -7.45 -15.66
C ASN A 182 30.38 -5.95 -16.02
N LYS A 183 29.82 -5.54 -17.17
CA LYS A 183 29.89 -4.19 -17.75
C LYS A 183 28.56 -3.44 -17.70
N CYS A 184 27.64 -3.85 -16.82
CA CYS A 184 26.35 -3.15 -16.66
C CYS A 184 26.55 -1.69 -16.25
N GLU A 185 26.03 -0.79 -17.07
CA GLU A 185 26.07 0.66 -16.92
C GLU A 185 24.76 1.27 -17.45
N LYS A 186 24.52 2.54 -17.12
CA LYS A 186 23.24 3.21 -17.46
C LYS A 186 22.95 3.16 -18.96
N THR A 187 23.94 3.37 -19.82
CA THR A 187 23.77 3.51 -21.28
C THR A 187 23.62 2.20 -22.04
N ASN A 188 23.94 1.05 -21.42
CA ASN A 188 23.94 -0.25 -22.09
C ASN A 188 22.97 -1.27 -21.47
N THR A 189 22.43 -0.99 -20.28
CA THR A 189 21.52 -1.89 -19.56
C THR A 189 20.08 -1.36 -19.69
N PRO A 190 19.20 -2.01 -20.47
CA PRO A 190 17.87 -1.46 -20.71
C PRO A 190 16.93 -1.59 -19.51
N ILE A 191 16.06 -0.58 -19.33
CA ILE A 191 14.76 -0.73 -18.69
C ILE A 191 13.71 -0.83 -19.79
N PHE A 192 12.89 -1.87 -19.76
CA PHE A 192 11.81 -2.06 -20.73
C PHE A 192 10.59 -1.25 -20.31
N LEU A 193 9.92 -0.61 -21.27
CA LEU A 193 8.78 0.26 -21.03
C LEU A 193 7.63 -0.12 -21.95
N MET A 194 6.48 -0.40 -21.35
CA MET A 194 5.21 -0.63 -22.05
C MET A 194 4.29 0.56 -21.79
N THR A 195 4.24 1.50 -22.75
CA THR A 195 3.51 2.75 -22.60
C THR A 195 2.40 2.89 -23.64
N SER A 196 1.18 3.20 -23.20
CA SER A 196 0.01 3.40 -24.07
C SER A 196 -1.14 4.06 -23.32
N GLY A 197 -2.23 4.37 -24.02
CA GLY A 197 -3.48 4.82 -23.43
C GLY A 197 -4.07 3.84 -22.39
N ALA A 198 -5.01 4.34 -21.59
CA ALA A 198 -5.73 3.51 -20.63
C ALA A 198 -6.48 2.39 -21.36
N ARG A 199 -6.53 1.19 -20.76
CA ARG A 199 -7.22 0.00 -21.28
C ARG A 199 -6.70 -0.56 -22.62
N CYS A 200 -5.50 -0.18 -23.08
CA CYS A 200 -4.90 -0.78 -24.30
C CYS A 200 -4.10 -2.08 -24.05
N GLY A 201 -4.34 -2.79 -22.93
CA GLY A 201 -3.70 -4.10 -22.68
C GLY A 201 -2.27 -4.07 -22.14
N LYS A 202 -1.78 -2.96 -21.55
CA LYS A 202 -0.42 -2.86 -20.98
C LYS A 202 -0.11 -3.92 -19.93
N SER A 203 -0.91 -3.95 -18.87
CA SER A 203 -0.76 -4.88 -17.75
C SER A 203 -0.86 -6.34 -18.22
N ARG A 204 -1.65 -6.59 -19.29
CA ARG A 204 -1.71 -7.92 -19.91
C ARG A 204 -0.42 -8.29 -20.63
N ASN A 205 0.10 -7.41 -21.49
CA ASN A 205 1.36 -7.64 -22.20
C ASN A 205 2.52 -7.84 -21.22
N ALA A 206 2.57 -7.02 -20.16
CA ALA A 206 3.56 -7.17 -19.11
C ALA A 206 3.45 -8.54 -18.42
N THR A 207 2.23 -8.96 -18.04
CA THR A 207 2.00 -10.28 -17.39
C THR A 207 2.47 -11.46 -18.24
N GLU A 208 2.44 -11.36 -19.57
CA GLU A 208 2.87 -12.44 -20.48
C GLU A 208 4.38 -12.41 -20.77
N LEU A 209 5.09 -11.34 -20.42
CA LEU A 209 6.53 -11.17 -20.67
C LEU A 209 7.37 -12.39 -20.26
N PRO A 210 7.20 -13.01 -19.08
CA PRO A 210 7.99 -14.19 -18.70
C PRO A 210 7.81 -15.37 -19.66
N LYS A 211 6.57 -15.61 -20.13
CA LYS A 211 6.28 -16.71 -21.08
C LYS A 211 6.85 -16.42 -22.46
N ILE A 212 6.76 -15.16 -22.91
CA ILE A 212 7.36 -14.70 -24.17
C ILE A 212 8.88 -14.94 -24.13
N LEU A 213 9.56 -14.56 -23.03
CA LEU A 213 10.99 -14.80 -22.87
C LEU A 213 11.34 -16.29 -22.89
N CYS A 214 10.58 -17.14 -22.19
CA CYS A 214 10.78 -18.60 -22.24
C CYS A 214 10.61 -19.16 -23.65
N LYS A 215 9.65 -18.64 -24.43
CA LYS A 215 9.41 -19.05 -25.82
C LYS A 215 10.54 -18.62 -26.75
N ILE A 216 10.95 -17.35 -26.69
CA ILE A 216 11.98 -16.77 -27.56
C ILE A 216 13.34 -17.46 -27.35
N PHE A 217 13.69 -17.76 -26.10
CA PHE A 217 15.00 -18.30 -25.71
C PHE A 217 14.95 -19.80 -25.41
N LYS A 218 13.93 -20.51 -25.88
CA LYS A 218 13.78 -21.96 -25.66
C LYS A 218 14.99 -22.76 -26.12
N ASP A 219 15.64 -22.36 -27.21
CA ASP A 219 16.79 -23.08 -27.78
C ASP A 219 18.13 -22.40 -27.43
N ASP A 220 18.15 -21.42 -26.51
CA ASP A 220 19.38 -20.76 -26.07
C ASP A 220 20.00 -21.53 -24.88
N PRO A 221 21.24 -22.04 -25.01
CA PRO A 221 21.83 -22.95 -24.03
C PRO A 221 22.10 -22.31 -22.66
N GLU A 222 22.17 -20.99 -22.56
CA GLU A 222 22.41 -20.30 -21.28
C GLU A 222 21.15 -19.58 -20.76
N LEU A 223 20.36 -18.99 -21.67
CA LEU A 223 19.18 -18.21 -21.30
C LEU A 223 17.93 -19.06 -21.06
N GLU A 224 17.80 -20.24 -21.68
CA GLU A 224 16.65 -21.13 -21.48
C GLU A 224 16.49 -21.46 -19.99
N SER A 225 17.52 -22.06 -19.38
CA SER A 225 17.51 -22.45 -17.95
C SER A 225 17.28 -21.25 -17.03
N ARG A 226 17.86 -20.09 -17.36
CA ARG A 226 17.69 -18.86 -16.59
C ARG A 226 16.24 -18.37 -16.57
N PHE A 227 15.52 -18.48 -17.68
CA PHE A 227 14.12 -18.04 -17.76
C PHE A 227 13.16 -19.07 -17.22
N GLN A 228 13.44 -20.38 -17.37
CA GLN A 228 12.66 -21.44 -16.72
C GLN A 228 12.71 -21.32 -15.18
N GLU A 229 13.85 -20.91 -14.62
CA GLU A 229 14.04 -20.75 -13.17
C GLU A 229 13.90 -19.30 -12.68
N ALA A 230 13.46 -18.37 -13.53
CA ALA A 230 13.38 -16.96 -13.18
C ALA A 230 12.43 -16.70 -12.01
N LEU A 231 12.82 -15.80 -11.12
CA LEU A 231 11.94 -15.22 -10.12
C LEU A 231 11.09 -14.14 -10.77
N ILE A 232 9.80 -14.40 -10.95
CA ILE A 232 8.87 -13.45 -11.54
C ILE A 232 8.23 -12.62 -10.42
N ILE A 233 8.49 -11.32 -10.42
CA ILE A 233 7.99 -10.40 -9.40
C ILE A 233 7.16 -9.31 -10.06
N ASN A 234 5.85 -9.39 -9.88
CA ASN A 234 4.87 -8.43 -10.37
C ASN A 234 4.44 -7.53 -9.21
N ILE A 235 4.84 -6.27 -9.26
CA ILE A 235 4.38 -5.24 -8.32
C ILE A 235 3.44 -4.29 -9.04
N SER A 236 2.36 -3.90 -8.37
CA SER A 236 1.44 -2.89 -8.87
C SER A 236 1.49 -1.63 -8.01
N PHE A 237 1.48 -0.48 -8.67
CA PHE A 237 1.26 0.83 -8.06
C PHE A 237 -0.17 1.32 -8.28
N GLU A 238 -1.04 0.45 -8.80
CA GLU A 238 -2.47 0.67 -9.00
C GLU A 238 -3.30 -0.24 -8.07
N ASN A 239 -4.63 -0.08 -8.13
CA ASN A 239 -5.60 -0.96 -7.49
C ASN A 239 -5.28 -1.24 -6.00
N ASP A 240 -5.27 -2.51 -5.60
CA ASP A 240 -5.14 -2.99 -4.22
C ASP A 240 -3.81 -2.61 -3.55
N THR A 241 -2.78 -2.26 -4.32
CA THR A 241 -1.47 -1.82 -3.82
C THR A 241 -1.09 -0.42 -4.31
N ARG A 242 -2.09 0.44 -4.55
CA ARG A 242 -1.90 1.83 -5.00
C ARG A 242 -0.95 2.59 -4.08
N ILE A 243 -0.06 3.40 -4.69
CA ILE A 243 0.86 4.26 -3.95
C ILE A 243 0.09 5.23 -3.05
N ASN A 244 0.39 5.22 -1.75
CA ASN A 244 -0.04 6.22 -0.79
C ASN A 244 1.05 7.29 -0.60
N MET A 245 0.98 8.35 -1.40
CA MET A 245 1.97 9.45 -1.40
C MET A 245 2.20 10.13 -0.06
N LYS A 246 1.27 10.03 0.90
CA LYS A 246 1.44 10.63 2.23
C LYS A 246 2.43 9.85 3.09
N GLU A 247 2.39 8.52 2.96
CA GLU A 247 3.10 7.56 3.80
C GLU A 247 4.33 6.97 3.08
N GLU A 248 4.21 6.74 1.78
CA GLU A 248 5.20 6.06 0.94
C GLU A 248 6.13 7.08 0.25
N ARG A 249 7.25 7.40 0.90
CA ARG A 249 8.22 8.39 0.39
C ARG A 249 9.55 7.80 -0.08
N ASN A 250 9.91 6.60 0.39
CA ASN A 250 11.17 5.94 0.02
C ASN A 250 10.92 4.92 -1.10
N ALA A 251 11.43 5.19 -2.29
CA ALA A 251 11.24 4.34 -3.47
C ALA A 251 11.75 2.90 -3.30
N ASN A 252 12.88 2.72 -2.60
CA ASN A 252 13.45 1.40 -2.37
C ASN A 252 12.54 0.57 -1.46
N ASP A 253 12.04 1.18 -0.38
CA ASP A 253 11.08 0.57 0.55
C ASP A 253 9.75 0.24 -0.14
N VAL A 254 9.24 1.17 -0.96
CA VAL A 254 8.01 1.03 -1.75
C VAL A 254 8.04 -0.19 -2.68
N ILE A 255 9.16 -0.39 -3.38
CA ILE A 255 9.36 -1.55 -4.24
C ILE A 255 9.54 -2.80 -3.38
N ALA A 256 10.41 -2.77 -2.38
CA ALA A 256 10.75 -3.93 -1.56
C ALA A 256 9.54 -4.50 -0.80
N LYS A 257 8.69 -3.65 -0.23
CA LYS A 257 7.45 -4.06 0.46
C LYS A 257 6.48 -4.75 -0.48
N ARG A 258 6.36 -4.30 -1.75
CA ARG A 258 5.52 -4.97 -2.75
C ARG A 258 6.12 -6.29 -3.22
N MET A 259 7.45 -6.38 -3.34
CA MET A 259 8.11 -7.66 -3.59
C MET A 259 7.83 -8.65 -2.45
N LEU A 260 7.94 -8.21 -1.19
CA LEU A 260 7.60 -9.03 -0.02
C LEU A 260 6.13 -9.44 -0.01
N TYR A 261 5.21 -8.51 -0.32
CA TYR A 261 3.78 -8.79 -0.35
C TYR A 261 3.42 -9.86 -1.38
N GLN A 262 4.06 -9.86 -2.55
CA GLN A 262 3.87 -10.93 -3.52
C GLN A 262 4.46 -12.26 -3.01
N LEU A 263 5.66 -12.23 -2.44
CA LEU A 263 6.44 -13.43 -2.12
C LEU A 263 6.09 -14.06 -0.77
N GLN A 264 5.31 -13.40 0.10
CA GLN A 264 4.95 -13.96 1.40
C GLN A 264 3.85 -15.02 1.29
N ASN A 265 3.92 -16.05 2.14
CA ASN A 265 2.96 -17.17 2.15
C ASN A 265 2.02 -17.20 3.36
N GLN A 266 2.03 -16.15 4.18
CA GLN A 266 1.30 -16.07 5.44
C GLN A 266 -0.09 -15.42 5.32
N GLY A 267 -0.50 -15.04 4.10
CA GLY A 267 -1.77 -14.34 3.88
C GLY A 267 -1.80 -12.95 4.50
N LEU A 268 -0.64 -12.32 4.70
CA LEU A 268 -0.56 -10.97 5.26
C LEU A 268 -1.25 -9.96 4.33
N HIS A 269 -2.15 -9.14 4.87
CA HIS A 269 -2.77 -8.07 4.10
C HIS A 269 -1.79 -6.96 3.75
N TRP A 270 -1.91 -6.40 2.54
CA TRP A 270 -1.05 -5.31 2.04
C TRP A 270 -0.93 -4.14 3.03
N VAL A 271 -2.06 -3.71 3.61
CA VAL A 271 -2.11 -2.60 4.58
C VAL A 271 -1.20 -2.86 5.78
N ASN A 272 -1.07 -4.10 6.24
CA ASN A 272 -0.19 -4.45 7.36
C ASN A 272 1.29 -4.27 7.00
N ILE A 273 1.68 -4.64 5.78
CA ILE A 273 3.06 -4.50 5.28
C ILE A 273 3.37 -3.03 4.96
N ARG A 274 2.42 -2.32 4.33
CA ARG A 274 2.58 -0.91 3.94
C ARG A 274 2.84 -0.02 5.16
N ASP A 275 1.98 -0.14 6.17
CA ASP A 275 1.96 0.76 7.34
C ASP A 275 3.05 0.42 8.36
N ASP A 276 3.73 -0.73 8.24
CA ASP A 276 4.82 -1.08 9.14
C ASP A 276 6.02 -0.13 8.95
N LYS A 277 6.59 0.31 10.07
CA LYS A 277 7.70 1.26 10.12
C LYS A 277 9.06 0.59 9.91
N GLN A 278 9.15 -0.74 9.94
CA GLN A 278 10.37 -1.45 9.60
C GLN A 278 10.73 -1.15 8.15
N SER A 279 11.94 -0.62 7.93
CA SER A 279 12.45 -0.40 6.59
C SER A 279 12.83 -1.73 5.94
N LEU A 280 12.58 -1.81 4.65
CA LEU A 280 12.92 -2.96 3.83
C LEU A 280 13.68 -2.49 2.60
N SER A 281 14.59 -3.32 2.10
CA SER A 281 15.32 -3.00 0.87
C SER A 281 15.19 -4.09 -0.18
N ILE A 282 15.23 -3.67 -1.44
CA ILE A 282 15.15 -4.58 -2.60
C ILE A 282 16.23 -5.66 -2.51
N ILE A 283 17.46 -5.25 -2.18
CA ILE A 283 18.61 -6.16 -2.04
C ILE A 283 18.42 -7.14 -0.88
N SER A 284 17.80 -6.72 0.24
CA SER A 284 17.52 -7.65 1.34
C SER A 284 16.55 -8.76 0.92
N ILE A 285 15.53 -8.44 0.11
CA ILE A 285 14.59 -9.43 -0.43
C ILE A 285 15.29 -10.36 -1.41
N LEU A 286 16.07 -9.83 -2.35
CA LEU A 286 16.81 -10.67 -3.30
C LEU A 286 17.83 -11.60 -2.63
N LYS A 287 18.51 -11.15 -1.58
CA LYS A 287 19.40 -12.00 -0.77
C LYS A 287 18.64 -13.14 -0.09
N ARG A 288 17.42 -12.87 0.40
CA ARG A 288 16.56 -13.90 0.99
C ARG A 288 16.09 -14.89 -0.06
N CYS A 289 15.64 -14.44 -1.24
CA CYS A 289 15.30 -15.32 -2.35
C CYS A 289 16.48 -16.21 -2.77
N ALA A 290 17.69 -15.66 -2.80
CA ALA A 290 18.91 -16.41 -3.13
C ALA A 290 19.21 -17.50 -2.09
N LYS A 291 19.05 -17.16 -0.80
CA LYS A 291 19.19 -18.09 0.32
C LYS A 291 18.18 -19.24 0.24
N GLU A 292 16.91 -18.94 -0.02
CA GLU A 292 15.86 -19.96 -0.17
C GLU A 292 16.13 -20.88 -1.38
N LYS A 293 16.56 -20.33 -2.52
CA LYS A 293 16.99 -21.13 -3.67
C LYS A 293 18.34 -21.84 -3.49
N LYS A 294 19.06 -21.58 -2.38
CA LYS A 294 20.41 -22.11 -2.10
C LYS A 294 21.43 -21.81 -3.21
N VAL A 295 21.35 -20.62 -3.78
CA VAL A 295 22.27 -20.15 -4.84
C VAL A 295 22.89 -18.81 -4.48
N ALA A 296 24.03 -18.49 -5.10
CA ALA A 296 24.59 -17.15 -5.00
C ALA A 296 23.64 -16.11 -5.63
N ILE A 297 23.60 -14.89 -5.09
CA ILE A 297 22.72 -13.82 -5.58
C ILE A 297 22.90 -13.54 -7.10
N LYS A 298 24.12 -13.62 -7.62
CA LYS A 298 24.43 -13.45 -9.05
C LYS A 298 23.90 -14.58 -9.96
N LYS A 299 23.56 -15.74 -9.39
CA LYS A 299 22.99 -16.87 -10.13
C LYS A 299 21.49 -16.75 -10.31
N LEU A 300 20.83 -15.91 -9.52
CA LEU A 300 19.41 -15.61 -9.73
C LEU A 300 19.20 -14.85 -11.06
N THR A 301 18.04 -15.09 -11.64
CA THR A 301 17.46 -14.29 -12.72
C THR A 301 16.13 -13.77 -12.19
N VAL A 302 15.88 -12.47 -12.29
CA VAL A 302 14.66 -11.82 -11.80
C VAL A 302 13.99 -11.08 -12.95
N ILE A 303 12.70 -11.34 -13.15
CA ILE A 303 11.85 -10.56 -14.04
C ILE A 303 10.98 -9.68 -13.14
N LEU A 304 11.33 -8.40 -13.06
CA LEU A 304 10.62 -7.42 -12.24
C LEU A 304 9.66 -6.63 -13.12
N ILE A 305 8.37 -6.80 -12.88
CA ILE A 305 7.31 -6.08 -13.57
C ILE A 305 6.72 -5.04 -12.64
N VAL A 306 6.77 -3.78 -13.06
CA VAL A 306 6.28 -2.62 -12.31
C VAL A 306 5.09 -2.01 -13.03
N ASP A 307 3.89 -2.28 -12.55
CA ASP A 307 2.66 -1.82 -13.20
C ASP A 307 2.19 -0.48 -12.63
N GLY A 308 1.77 0.43 -13.51
CA GLY A 308 1.10 1.66 -13.12
C GLY A 308 2.03 2.78 -12.62
N LEU A 309 3.22 2.89 -13.19
CA LEU A 309 4.24 3.86 -12.75
C LEU A 309 3.77 5.32 -12.79
N GLN A 310 2.80 5.66 -13.65
CA GLN A 310 2.22 7.00 -13.73
C GLN A 310 1.52 7.44 -12.43
N THR A 311 1.13 6.51 -11.57
CA THR A 311 0.54 6.84 -10.26
C THR A 311 1.53 7.57 -9.34
N ALA A 312 2.83 7.51 -9.67
CA ALA A 312 3.90 8.21 -8.97
C ALA A 312 4.04 9.70 -9.37
N LEU A 313 3.27 10.19 -10.34
CA LEU A 313 3.26 11.58 -10.82
C LEU A 313 2.14 12.37 -10.08
N ILE A 314 2.49 13.39 -9.28
CA ILE A 314 1.54 14.15 -8.43
C ILE A 314 1.02 15.39 -9.18
N ASN A 315 1.87 16.10 -9.91
CA ASN A 315 1.52 17.28 -10.70
C ASN A 315 1.89 17.11 -12.18
N PRO A 316 1.26 17.87 -13.10
CA PRO A 316 1.64 17.92 -14.51
C PRO A 316 3.11 18.32 -14.75
N ASP A 317 3.77 18.89 -13.74
CA ASP A 317 5.17 19.37 -13.78
C ASP A 317 6.13 18.52 -12.92
N ASP A 318 5.67 17.42 -12.33
CA ASP A 318 6.53 16.54 -11.53
C ASP A 318 7.51 15.71 -12.37
N ASP A 319 7.23 15.62 -13.66
CA ASP A 319 8.17 15.20 -14.71
C ASP A 319 9.38 16.13 -14.84
N MET A 320 9.31 17.34 -14.28
CA MET A 320 10.39 18.32 -14.24
C MET A 320 11.06 18.42 -12.86
N LYS A 321 10.49 17.79 -11.82
CA LYS A 321 11.03 17.82 -10.45
C LYS A 321 11.80 16.55 -10.13
N LYS A 322 13.13 16.66 -10.13
CA LYS A 322 14.06 15.55 -9.83
C LYS A 322 13.83 14.85 -8.49
N ASP A 323 13.22 15.56 -7.52
CA ASP A 323 12.93 15.04 -6.18
C ASP A 323 11.57 14.32 -6.09
N SER A 324 10.88 14.08 -7.22
CA SER A 324 9.61 13.36 -7.22
C SER A 324 9.79 11.87 -6.93
N LEU A 325 8.74 11.24 -6.38
CA LEU A 325 8.73 9.81 -6.13
C LEU A 325 8.88 9.01 -7.44
N PHE A 326 8.33 9.51 -8.54
CA PHE A 326 8.49 8.92 -9.87
C PHE A 326 9.98 8.79 -10.27
N TYR A 327 10.75 9.87 -10.18
CA TYR A 327 12.19 9.82 -10.49
C TYR A 327 12.97 8.96 -9.51
N SER A 328 12.58 8.97 -8.23
CA SER A 328 13.17 8.10 -7.22
C SER A 328 12.94 6.62 -7.53
N LEU A 329 11.72 6.22 -7.93
CA LEU A 329 11.39 4.87 -8.36
C LEU A 329 12.20 4.45 -9.59
N MET A 330 12.25 5.30 -10.62
CA MET A 330 13.03 5.02 -11.82
C MET A 330 14.53 4.92 -11.51
N THR A 331 15.03 5.72 -10.58
CA THR A 331 16.43 5.67 -10.13
C THR A 331 16.73 4.37 -9.40
N GLU A 332 15.86 3.93 -8.48
CA GLU A 332 16.02 2.66 -7.78
C GLU A 332 15.99 1.46 -8.74
N ILE A 333 15.08 1.45 -9.70
CA ILE A 333 15.04 0.41 -10.75
C ILE A 333 16.31 0.45 -11.61
N SER A 334 16.80 1.66 -11.95
CA SER A 334 18.06 1.83 -12.70
C SER A 334 19.26 1.29 -11.92
N LEU A 335 19.38 1.66 -10.64
CA LEU A 335 20.44 1.17 -9.75
C LEU A 335 20.38 -0.35 -9.62
N LEU A 336 19.17 -0.91 -9.54
CA LEU A 336 18.94 -2.33 -9.43
C LEU A 336 19.45 -3.10 -10.66
N VAL A 337 19.14 -2.65 -11.88
CA VAL A 337 19.56 -3.33 -13.13
C VAL A 337 21.04 -3.16 -13.45
N ILE A 338 21.67 -2.04 -13.06
CA ILE A 338 23.11 -1.81 -13.32
C ILE A 338 24.03 -2.39 -12.25
N ASN A 339 23.48 -2.83 -11.11
CA ASN A 339 24.29 -3.28 -9.99
C ASN A 339 25.03 -4.59 -10.33
N LYS A 340 26.35 -4.48 -10.49
CA LYS A 340 27.28 -5.58 -10.80
C LYS A 340 27.33 -6.71 -9.76
N GLN A 341 26.79 -6.49 -8.56
CA GLN A 341 26.66 -7.50 -7.51
C GLN A 341 25.26 -8.11 -7.40
N SER A 342 24.32 -7.62 -8.21
CA SER A 342 22.91 -8.07 -8.30
C SER A 342 22.77 -9.31 -9.20
N PRO A 343 21.63 -10.02 -9.16
CA PRO A 343 21.25 -10.95 -10.23
C PRO A 343 21.16 -10.31 -11.61
N LEU A 344 20.94 -11.17 -12.62
CA LEU A 344 20.40 -10.70 -13.90
C LEU A 344 18.97 -10.21 -13.67
N ILE A 345 18.71 -8.94 -13.97
CA ILE A 345 17.39 -8.33 -13.76
C ILE A 345 16.84 -7.82 -15.09
N ILE A 346 15.65 -8.31 -15.45
CA ILE A 346 14.84 -7.79 -16.54
C ILE A 346 13.73 -6.95 -15.90
N ALA A 347 13.89 -5.63 -15.92
CA ALA A 347 12.89 -4.70 -15.41
C ALA A 347 11.98 -4.22 -16.54
N CYS A 348 10.67 -4.41 -16.37
CA CYS A 348 9.65 -3.92 -17.30
C CYS A 348 8.63 -3.06 -16.54
N CYS A 349 8.52 -1.79 -16.90
CA CYS A 349 7.54 -0.89 -16.30
C CYS A 349 6.38 -0.63 -17.27
N THR A 350 5.17 -0.55 -16.75
CA THR A 350 4.03 -0.03 -17.51
C THR A 350 3.72 1.39 -17.06
N ALA A 351 3.28 2.23 -18.01
CA ALA A 351 2.77 3.55 -17.69
C ALA A 351 1.65 3.97 -18.64
N THR A 352 0.64 4.65 -18.10
CA THR A 352 -0.36 5.35 -18.91
C THR A 352 0.13 6.75 -19.25
N LEU A 353 0.11 7.11 -20.53
CA LEU A 353 0.59 8.39 -21.02
C LEU A 353 -0.54 9.40 -21.14
N ALA A 354 -0.39 10.56 -20.50
CA ALA A 354 -1.14 11.78 -20.80
C ALA A 354 -0.32 12.75 -21.70
N ARG A 355 1.01 12.61 -21.69
CA ARG A 355 2.00 13.32 -22.53
C ARG A 355 3.04 12.30 -23.03
N PRO A 356 3.84 12.61 -24.07
CA PRO A 356 4.83 11.69 -24.56
C PRO A 356 5.84 11.32 -23.45
N PHE A 357 5.86 10.04 -23.03
CA PHE A 357 6.70 9.59 -21.91
C PHE A 357 8.17 9.97 -22.08
N HIS A 358 8.65 10.02 -23.32
CA HIS A 358 10.03 10.34 -23.65
C HIS A 358 10.44 11.74 -23.18
N GLU A 359 9.50 12.70 -23.16
CA GLU A 359 9.70 14.05 -22.63
C GLU A 359 9.83 14.00 -21.10
N ILE A 360 8.97 13.21 -20.44
CA ILE A 360 8.93 13.03 -18.98
C ILE A 360 10.22 12.40 -18.43
N VAL A 361 10.92 11.58 -19.22
CA VAL A 361 12.09 10.83 -18.75
C VAL A 361 13.42 11.33 -19.33
N GLN A 362 13.43 12.42 -20.10
CA GLN A 362 14.59 12.93 -20.85
C GLN A 362 15.86 13.17 -19.98
N VAL A 363 15.69 13.34 -18.67
CA VAL A 363 16.75 13.73 -17.71
C VAL A 363 17.72 12.59 -17.35
N SER A 364 17.40 11.32 -17.63
CA SER A 364 18.28 10.18 -17.28
C SER A 364 18.90 9.50 -18.50
N HIS A 365 20.22 9.26 -18.42
CA HIS A 365 21.02 8.52 -19.41
C HIS A 365 20.77 7.00 -19.41
N GLN A 366 19.82 6.51 -18.62
CA GLN A 366 19.46 5.09 -18.60
C GLN A 366 18.92 4.67 -19.97
N LYS A 367 19.46 3.60 -20.54
CA LYS A 367 18.94 2.98 -21.76
C LYS A 367 17.51 2.52 -21.50
N ARG A 368 16.61 2.88 -22.41
CA ARG A 368 15.20 2.53 -22.34
C ARG A 368 14.78 1.90 -23.65
N VAL A 369 14.06 0.80 -23.55
CA VAL A 369 13.51 0.09 -24.70
C VAL A 369 12.00 0.19 -24.59
N PHE A 370 11.39 0.92 -25.52
CA PHE A 370 9.94 1.04 -25.60
C PHE A 370 9.39 -0.14 -26.39
N LEU A 371 8.71 -1.05 -25.68
CA LEU A 371 8.08 -2.20 -26.27
C LEU A 371 6.72 -1.79 -26.84
N GLN A 372 6.53 -1.97 -28.14
CA GLN A 372 5.27 -1.64 -28.79
C GLN A 372 4.16 -2.55 -28.31
N ILE A 373 3.05 -1.94 -27.90
CA ILE A 373 1.84 -2.66 -27.48
C ILE A 373 0.89 -2.65 -28.65
N ARG A 374 0.76 -3.81 -29.30
CA ARG A 374 -0.23 -3.96 -30.37
C ARG A 374 -1.64 -3.95 -29.76
N SER A 375 -2.56 -3.24 -30.40
CA SER A 375 -3.99 -3.37 -30.07
C SER A 375 -4.41 -4.82 -30.31
N LEU A 376 -5.07 -5.43 -29.33
CA LEU A 376 -5.60 -6.78 -29.47
C LEU A 376 -6.65 -6.79 -30.59
N ASP A 377 -6.58 -7.76 -31.49
CA ASP A 377 -7.66 -8.07 -32.41
C ASP A 377 -8.88 -8.53 -31.61
N SER A 378 -10.08 -8.28 -32.12
CA SER A 378 -11.34 -8.66 -31.48
C SER A 378 -11.33 -10.14 -31.04
N PRO A 379 -11.84 -10.47 -29.85
CA PRO A 379 -11.81 -11.83 -29.33
C PRO A 379 -12.60 -12.77 -30.24
N LYS A 380 -11.95 -13.87 -30.65
CA LYS A 380 -12.64 -14.98 -31.32
C LYS A 380 -13.41 -15.74 -30.26
N LYS A 381 -14.75 -15.60 -30.24
CA LYS A 381 -15.61 -16.45 -29.40
C LYS A 381 -15.31 -17.91 -29.78
N LYS A 382 -14.87 -18.73 -28.82
CA LYS A 382 -14.97 -20.19 -28.99
C LYS A 382 -16.44 -20.50 -29.18
N GLU A 383 -16.84 -20.90 -30.38
CA GLU A 383 -18.14 -21.51 -30.58
C GLU A 383 -18.23 -22.67 -29.58
N ARG A 384 -19.20 -22.59 -28.67
CA ARG A 384 -19.54 -23.74 -27.85
C ARG A 384 -19.90 -24.85 -28.83
N ALA A 385 -19.14 -25.93 -28.83
CA ALA A 385 -19.57 -27.16 -29.47
C ALA A 385 -20.97 -27.47 -28.95
N SER A 386 -21.95 -27.37 -29.84
CA SER A 386 -23.30 -27.84 -29.63
C SER A 386 -23.23 -29.32 -29.29
N LEU A 387 -23.64 -29.66 -28.06
CA LEU A 387 -23.92 -31.03 -27.64
C LEU A 387 -25.06 -31.63 -28.46
#